data_AF-A0A2V7SGF8-F1
#
_entry.id   AF-A0A2V7SGF8-F1
#
_cell.length_a   1.000
_cell.length_b   1.000
_cell.length_c   1.000
_cell.angle_alpha   90.00
_cell.angle_beta   90.00
_cell.angle_gamma   90.00
#
_symmetry.space_group_name_H-M   'P 1'
#
loop_
_entity.id
_entity.type
_entity.pdbx_description
1 polymer ?
#
loop_
_entity_poly.entity_id
_entity_poly.type
_entity_poly.pdbx_seq_one_letter_code
_entity_poly.pdbx_strand_id
1 'polypeptide(L)' 'MPRTRATAVAVVDLTNCDRCGLCLPLCPPEAIHLDLSDLVVEAETCTGCRKCIAPCPVGALAMVPAA' A
#
# COMPACT_ATOMS: atom_id res chain seq x y z
N MET A 1 10.25 -20.88 6.91
CA MET A 1 10.78 -19.66 6.28
C MET A 1 10.12 -18.47 6.96
N PRO A 2 10.89 -17.61 7.65
CA PRO A 2 10.35 -16.77 8.72
C PRO A 2 9.46 -15.66 8.14
N ARG A 3 8.21 -15.66 8.58
CA ARG A 3 7.17 -14.66 8.32
C ARG A 3 7.51 -13.36 9.05
N THR A 4 8.57 -12.69 8.63
CA THR A 4 9.05 -11.47 9.30
C THR A 4 8.01 -10.38 9.14
N ARG A 5 7.33 -10.07 10.26
CA ARG A 5 6.48 -8.89 10.47
C ARG A 5 7.05 -7.69 9.71
N ALA A 6 6.28 -7.14 8.79
CA ALA A 6 6.66 -5.91 8.14
C ALA A 6 6.66 -4.79 9.16
N THR A 7 7.84 -4.31 9.53
CA THR A 7 8.01 -3.15 10.41
C THR A 7 7.49 -1.85 9.76
N ALA A 8 7.15 -1.87 8.47
CA ALA A 8 6.64 -0.71 7.74
C ALA A 8 5.50 -1.08 6.79
N VAL A 9 4.41 -0.32 6.88
CA VAL A 9 3.17 -0.49 6.12
C VAL A 9 2.98 0.73 5.22
N ALA A 10 2.52 0.49 4.01
CA ALA A 10 2.14 1.58 3.11
C ALA A 10 0.79 2.15 3.53
N VAL A 11 0.67 3.46 3.62
CA VAL A 11 -0.60 4.18 3.84
C VAL A 11 -0.86 5.03 2.62
N VAL A 12 -2.11 5.03 2.18
CA VAL A 12 -2.56 5.79 1.01
C VAL A 12 -3.17 7.09 1.50
N ASP A 13 -2.68 8.19 0.96
CA ASP A 13 -3.27 9.51 1.12
C ASP A 13 -4.43 9.67 0.13
N LEU A 14 -5.65 9.58 0.66
CA LEU A 14 -6.90 9.67 -0.10
C LEU A 14 -7.12 11.05 -0.72
N THR A 15 -6.46 12.09 -0.21
CA THR A 15 -6.58 13.45 -0.75
C THR A 15 -5.80 13.62 -2.04
N ASN A 16 -4.66 12.92 -2.16
CA ASN A 16 -3.81 12.93 -3.36
C ASN A 16 -4.03 11.71 -4.26
N CYS A 17 -4.82 10.72 -3.83
CA CYS A 17 -5.06 9.50 -4.59
C CYS A 17 -6.11 9.72 -5.70
N ASP A 18 -5.66 9.69 -6.95
CA ASP A 18 -6.53 9.67 -8.15
C ASP A 18 -7.24 8.33 -8.39
N ARG A 19 -7.09 7.35 -7.47
CA ARG A 19 -7.74 6.02 -7.57
C ARG A 19 -7.47 5.30 -8.89
N CYS A 20 -6.29 5.51 -9.45
CA CYS A 20 -5.86 4.91 -10.71
C CYS A 20 -5.81 3.37 -10.67
N GLY A 21 -5.81 2.76 -9.48
CA GLY A 21 -5.81 1.31 -9.29
C GLY A 21 -4.50 0.61 -9.68
N LEU A 22 -3.49 1.35 -10.14
CA LEU A 22 -2.22 0.79 -10.63
C LEU A 22 -1.44 0.02 -9.55
N CYS A 23 -1.61 0.38 -8.28
CA CYS A 23 -0.91 -0.28 -7.19
C CYS A 23 -1.51 -1.64 -6.77
N LEU A 24 -2.77 -1.93 -7.09
CA LEU A 24 -3.43 -3.21 -6.77
C LEU A 24 -2.68 -4.41 -7.38
N PRO A 25 -2.48 -4.49 -8.71
CA PRO A 25 -1.78 -5.63 -9.32
C PRO A 25 -0.27 -5.67 -8.98
N LEU A 26 0.29 -4.57 -8.47
CA LEU A 26 1.68 -4.50 -8.04
C LEU A 26 1.92 -5.02 -6.62
N CYS A 27 0.85 -5.25 -5.85
CA CYS A 27 0.95 -5.73 -4.49
C CYS A 27 0.94 -7.27 -4.49
N PRO A 28 2.09 -7.97 -4.35
CA PRO A 28 2.11 -9.43 -4.33
C PRO A 28 1.28 -10.08 -3.22
N PRO A 29 1.15 -9.51 -2.00
CA PRO A 29 0.26 -10.05 -0.98
C PRO A 29 -1.17 -9.51 -1.07
N GLU A 30 -1.50 -8.73 -2.10
CA GLU A 30 -2.83 -8.12 -2.27
C GLU A 30 -3.30 -7.34 -1.01
N ALA A 31 -2.37 -6.70 -0.32
CA ALA A 31 -2.65 -5.95 0.91
C ALA A 31 -3.40 -4.63 0.68
N ILE A 32 -3.75 -4.29 -0.56
CA ILE A 32 -4.38 -3.03 -0.92
C ILE A 32 -5.82 -3.32 -1.35
N HIS A 33 -6.77 -2.78 -0.63
CA HIS A 33 -8.20 -2.88 -0.86
C HIS A 33 -8.75 -1.55 -1.37
N LEU A 34 -9.74 -1.62 -2.25
CA LEU A 34 -10.41 -0.45 -2.79
C LEU A 34 -11.86 -0.46 -2.29
N ASP A 35 -12.15 0.42 -1.33
CA ASP A 35 -13.46 0.51 -0.68
C ASP A 35 -14.17 1.78 -1.12
N LEU A 36 -15.19 1.63 -1.98
CA LEU A 36 -16.13 2.64 -2.51
C LEU A 36 -15.52 3.82 -3.31
N SER A 37 -14.36 4.32 -2.90
CA SER A 37 -13.52 5.32 -3.54
C SER A 37 -12.17 5.49 -2.85
N ASP A 38 -11.92 4.76 -1.78
CA ASP A 38 -10.75 4.91 -0.92
C ASP A 38 -9.87 3.67 -1.02
N LEU A 39 -8.57 3.90 -1.22
CA LEU A 39 -7.59 2.85 -1.16
C LEU A 39 -7.16 2.64 0.28
N VAL A 40 -7.43 1.47 0.82
CA VAL A 40 -7.07 1.06 2.18
C VAL A 40 -5.99 0.01 2.10
N VAL A 41 -4.96 0.12 2.94
CA VAL A 41 -3.89 -0.87 3.00
C VAL A 41 -3.96 -1.63 4.31
N GLU A 42 -4.00 -2.94 4.22
CA GLU A 42 -4.00 -3.86 5.35
C GLU A 42 -2.57 -4.06 5.86
N ALA A 43 -2.32 -3.65 7.10
CA ALA A 43 -1.01 -3.71 7.73
C ALA A 43 -0.50 -5.16 7.91
N GLU A 44 -1.42 -6.09 8.18
CA GLU A 44 -1.13 -7.49 8.48
C GLU A 44 -0.60 -8.26 7.25
N THR A 45 -1.08 -7.92 6.05
CA THR A 45 -0.64 -8.52 4.77
C THR A 45 0.43 -7.70 4.07
N CYS A 46 0.58 -6.42 4.40
CA CYS A 46 1.61 -5.59 3.80
C CYS A 46 3.00 -6.11 4.19
N THR A 47 3.84 -6.41 3.20
CA THR A 47 5.22 -6.88 3.42
C THR A 47 6.25 -5.74 3.49
N GLY A 48 5.80 -4.49 3.38
CA GLY A 48 6.69 -3.32 3.34
C GLY A 48 7.59 -3.25 2.10
N CYS A 49 7.23 -3.94 1.01
CA CYS A 49 8.07 -4.06 -0.19
C CYS A 49 8.27 -2.77 -0.98
N ARG A 50 7.49 -1.71 -0.70
CA ARG A 50 7.55 -0.38 -1.34
C ARG A 50 7.34 -0.36 -2.87
N LYS A 51 6.92 -1.47 -3.47
CA LYS A 51 6.69 -1.58 -4.92
C LYS A 51 5.54 -0.72 -5.41
N CYS A 52 4.55 -0.44 -4.56
CA CYS A 52 3.41 0.41 -4.90
C CYS A 52 3.76 1.89 -5.06
N ILE A 53 4.87 2.37 -4.48
CA ILE A 53 5.26 3.80 -4.50
C ILE A 53 5.84 4.18 -5.86
N ALA A 54 6.69 3.32 -6.44
CA ALA A 54 7.38 3.58 -7.70
C ALA A 54 6.45 3.90 -8.91
N PRO A 55 5.33 3.19 -9.13
CA PRO A 55 4.40 3.50 -10.22
C PRO A 55 3.41 4.61 -9.90
N CYS A 56 3.39 5.15 -8.67
CA CYS A 56 2.41 6.16 -8.27
C CYS A 56 2.83 7.54 -8.80
N PRO A 57 2.15 8.12 -9.81
CA PRO A 57 2.55 9.39 -10.40
C PRO A 57 2.34 10.59 -9.45
N VAL A 58 1.37 10.47 -8.55
CA VAL A 58 0.99 11.50 -7.56
C VAL A 58 1.72 11.34 -6.23
N GLY A 59 2.46 10.25 -6.03
CA GLY A 59 3.13 9.98 -4.76
C GLY A 59 2.18 9.88 -3.57
N ALA A 60 0.94 9.45 -3.78
CA ALA A 60 -0.08 9.32 -2.73
C ALA A 60 0.17 8.16 -1.75
N LEU A 61 1.29 7.45 -1.84
CA LEU A 61 1.63 6.32 -0.97
C LEU A 61 2.80 6.70 -0.07
N ALA A 62 2.54 6.74 1.24
CA ALA A 62 3.55 6.97 2.27
C ALA A 62 3.88 5.67 3.01
N MET A 63 5.11 5.50 3.48
CA MET A 63 5.47 4.37 4.35
C MET A 63 5.48 4.84 5.79
N VAL A 64 4.67 4.19 6.63
CA VAL A 64 4.70 4.40 8.07
C VAL A 64 5.13 3.12 8.78
N PRO A 65 5.94 3.21 9.83
CA PRO A 65 6.28 2.06 10.63
C PRO A 65 5.01 1.55 11.33
N ALA A 66 4.65 0.29 11.11
CA ALA A 66 3.64 -0.38 11.93
C ALA A 66 4.36 -0.95 13.15
N ALA A 67 4.12 -0.33 14.31
CA ALA A 67 4.69 -0.73 15.60
C ALA A 67 4.11 -2.06 16.09
#